data_AF-A0A6B8QPW4-F1
#
_entry.id   AF-A0A6B8QPW4-F1
#
_cell.length_a   1.000
_cell.length_b   1.000
_cell.length_c   1.000
_cell.angle_alpha   90.00
_cell.angle_beta   90.00
_cell.angle_gamma   90.00
#
_symmetry.space_group_name_H-M   'P 1'
#
loop_
_entity.id
_entity.type
_entity.pdbx_description
1 polymer ?
#
loop_
_entity_poly.entity_id
_entity_poly.type
_entity_poly.pdbx_seq_one_letter_code
_entity_poly.pdbx_strand_id
1 'polypeptide(L)'
;MYDIPAFPRQGVELLKTLLAYNFSFVEMIKKTEYIHVFPFVLDAIFEGDFEDESKNEILSFIKNNASVDQQLIVSIADSKSNANSAATYNEKHFNKNAKLICIGNNTKKRSFLEKYNGEFEDYIDETMEILG
;
A
#
# COMPACT_ATOMS: atom_id res chain seq x y z
N MET A 1 -35.11 14.60 6.79
CA MET A 1 -34.48 13.42 6.18
C MET A 1 -33.15 13.91 5.64
N TYR A 2 -32.04 13.58 6.30
CA TYR A 2 -30.72 13.98 5.82
C TYR A 2 -30.44 13.17 4.55
N ASP A 3 -30.40 13.84 3.40
CA ASP A 3 -29.87 13.26 2.17
C ASP A 3 -28.40 12.94 2.45
N ILE A 4 -28.10 11.65 2.62
CA ILE A 4 -26.73 11.18 2.53
C ILE A 4 -26.38 11.38 1.05
N PRO A 5 -25.45 12.30 0.69
CA PRO A 5 -25.06 12.46 -0.69
C PRO A 5 -24.61 11.08 -1.18
N ALA A 6 -25.20 10.64 -2.29
CA ALA A 6 -24.98 9.29 -2.80
C ALA A 6 -23.47 9.03 -2.86
N PHE A 7 -23.02 7.96 -2.19
CA PHE A 7 -21.61 7.56 -2.21
C PHE A 7 -21.11 7.55 -3.66
N PRO A 8 -19.91 8.08 -3.93
CA PRO A 8 -19.35 8.04 -5.28
C PRO A 8 -19.36 6.62 -5.79
N ARG A 9 -19.92 6.39 -6.97
CA ARG A 9 -20.21 5.03 -7.45
C ARG A 9 -19.07 4.41 -8.25
N GLN A 10 -18.09 5.20 -8.69
CA GLN A 10 -17.02 4.73 -9.56
C GLN A 10 -15.82 5.68 -9.57
N GLY A 11 -14.67 5.16 -10.00
CA GLY A 11 -13.50 5.95 -10.37
C GLY A 11 -12.68 6.41 -9.16
N VAL A 12 -11.91 7.48 -9.36
CA VAL A 12 -10.97 7.98 -8.35
C VAL A 12 -11.69 8.45 -7.07
N GLU A 13 -12.88 9.04 -7.20
CA GLU A 13 -13.63 9.54 -6.05
C GLU A 13 -14.15 8.42 -5.15
N LEU A 14 -14.53 7.28 -5.73
CA LEU A 14 -14.85 6.09 -4.95
C LEU A 14 -13.62 5.60 -4.17
N LEU A 15 -12.46 5.53 -4.82
CA LEU A 15 -11.21 5.14 -4.17
C LEU A 15 -10.85 6.10 -3.02
N LYS A 16 -10.89 7.42 -3.25
CA LYS A 16 -10.65 8.44 -2.20
C LYS A 16 -11.59 8.25 -1.02
N THR A 17 -12.87 7.97 -1.30
CA THR A 17 -13.87 7.72 -0.27
C THR A 17 -13.58 6.44 0.52
N LEU A 18 -13.21 5.35 -0.16
CA LEU A 18 -12.83 4.09 0.48
C LEU A 18 -11.56 4.24 1.32
N LEU A 19 -10.56 5.00 0.84
CA LEU A 19 -9.37 5.32 1.61
C LEU A 19 -9.73 6.07 2.89
N ALA A 20 -10.49 7.16 2.78
CA ALA A 20 -10.93 7.94 3.94
C ALA A 20 -11.71 7.07 4.94
N TYR A 21 -12.59 6.19 4.45
CA TYR A 21 -13.33 5.24 5.27
C TYR A 21 -12.42 4.25 6.00
N ASN A 22 -11.49 3.60 5.29
CA ASN A 22 -10.59 2.60 5.88
C ASN A 22 -9.68 3.22 6.95
N PHE A 23 -9.10 4.40 6.68
CA PHE A 23 -8.30 5.12 7.67
C PHE A 23 -9.13 5.51 8.90
N SER A 24 -10.34 6.03 8.70
CA SER A 24 -11.24 6.37 9.81
C SER A 24 -11.62 5.14 10.65
N PHE A 25 -11.84 4.00 9.99
CA PHE A 25 -12.16 2.74 10.64
C PHE A 25 -10.99 2.21 11.48
N VAL A 26 -9.76 2.24 10.94
CA VAL A 26 -8.55 1.87 11.68
C VAL A 26 -8.35 2.76 12.90
N GLU A 27 -8.52 4.08 12.75
CA GLU A 27 -8.43 5.02 13.89
C GLU A 27 -9.52 4.80 14.95
N MET A 28 -10.70 4.32 14.56
CA MET A 28 -11.73 3.90 15.50
C MET A 28 -11.31 2.64 16.27
N ILE A 29 -10.76 1.63 15.58
CA ILE A 29 -10.29 0.40 16.22
C ILE A 29 -9.18 0.70 17.25
N LYS A 30 -8.22 1.57 16.89
CA LYS A 30 -7.11 1.96 17.78
C LYS A 30 -7.53 2.58 19.12
N LYS A 31 -8.73 3.17 19.19
CA LYS A 31 -9.27 3.74 20.43
C LYS A 31 -9.76 2.66 21.42
N THR A 32 -9.75 1.39 21.02
CA THR A 32 -10.22 0.28 21.85
C THR A 32 -9.02 -0.39 22.52
N GLU A 33 -8.87 -0.18 23.84
CA GLU A 33 -7.65 -0.52 24.61
C GLU A 33 -7.19 -1.99 24.54
N TYR A 34 -8.11 -2.93 24.31
CA TYR A 34 -7.83 -4.37 24.34
C TYR A 34 -7.64 -4.98 22.94
N ILE A 35 -7.65 -4.18 21.87
CA ILE A 35 -7.51 -4.69 20.50
C ILE A 35 -6.07 -4.50 20.01
N HIS A 36 -5.45 -5.60 19.59
CA HIS A 36 -4.21 -5.54 18.81
C HIS A 36 -4.50 -5.11 17.38
N VAL A 37 -3.78 -4.09 16.92
CA VAL A 37 -3.93 -3.58 15.56
C VAL A 37 -2.80 -4.15 14.71
N PHE A 38 -3.18 -4.99 13.75
CA PHE A 38 -2.26 -5.57 12.78
C PHE A 38 -1.76 -4.51 11.78
N PRO A 39 -0.69 -4.81 11.00
CA PRO A 39 -0.29 -3.95 9.89
C PRO A 39 -1.47 -3.60 8.98
N PHE A 40 -1.57 -2.33 8.61
CA PHE A 40 -2.60 -1.85 7.70
C PHE A 40 -2.12 -2.09 6.27
N VAL A 41 -2.88 -2.86 5.49
CA VAL A 41 -2.51 -3.21 4.11
C VAL A 41 -3.51 -2.58 3.15
N LEU A 42 -2.99 -1.81 2.19
CA LEU A 42 -3.73 -1.24 1.08
C LEU A 42 -3.20 -1.84 -0.22
N ASP A 43 -3.94 -2.76 -0.80
CA ASP A 43 -3.57 -3.43 -2.04
C ASP A 43 -4.04 -2.66 -3.27
N ALA A 44 -3.23 -2.67 -4.32
CA ALA A 44 -3.49 -2.13 -5.64
C ALA A 44 -4.13 -0.72 -5.62
N ILE A 45 -3.57 0.22 -4.86
CA ILE A 45 -4.20 1.55 -4.69
C ILE A 45 -4.34 2.34 -6.00
N PHE A 46 -3.71 1.91 -7.10
CA PHE A 46 -3.86 2.45 -8.45
C PHE A 46 -4.53 1.44 -9.39
N GLU A 47 -5.57 0.74 -8.94
CA GLU A 47 -6.32 -0.23 -9.76
C GLU A 47 -6.99 0.42 -10.98
N GLY A 48 -7.27 1.73 -10.93
CA GLY A 48 -7.78 2.52 -12.05
C GLY A 48 -6.70 3.30 -12.80
N ASP A 49 -7.00 3.66 -14.05
CA ASP A 49 -6.18 4.61 -14.81
C ASP A 49 -6.44 6.03 -14.31
N PHE A 50 -5.67 6.43 -13.29
CA PHE A 50 -5.75 7.76 -12.70
C PHE A 50 -4.66 8.67 -13.25
N GLU A 51 -5.03 9.94 -13.44
CA GLU A 51 -4.08 11.00 -13.73
C GLU A 51 -3.07 11.18 -12.59
N ASP A 52 -1.88 11.69 -12.92
CA ASP A 52 -0.80 11.85 -11.94
C ASP A 52 -1.19 12.78 -10.77
N GLU A 53 -2.03 13.80 -11.01
CA GLU A 53 -2.56 14.67 -9.96
C GLU A 53 -3.32 13.86 -8.90
N SER A 54 -4.26 13.03 -9.34
CA SER A 54 -5.02 12.14 -8.46
C SER A 54 -4.13 11.15 -7.69
N LYS A 55 -3.13 10.55 -8.36
CA LYS A 55 -2.16 9.66 -7.71
C LYS A 55 -1.36 10.38 -6.63
N ASN A 56 -0.95 11.63 -6.90
CA ASN A 56 -0.23 12.46 -5.93
C ASN A 56 -1.09 12.83 -4.72
N GLU A 57 -2.37 13.17 -4.94
CA GLU A 57 -3.32 13.43 -3.85
C GLU A 57 -3.50 12.21 -2.95
N ILE A 58 -3.71 11.03 -3.56
CA ILE A 58 -3.88 9.76 -2.84
C ILE A 58 -2.64 9.45 -1.98
N LEU A 59 -1.44 9.53 -2.55
CA LEU A 59 -0.20 9.25 -1.81
C LEU A 59 0.04 10.27 -0.69
N SER A 60 -0.27 11.55 -0.94
CA SER A 60 -0.17 12.59 0.09
C SER A 60 -1.15 12.33 1.24
N PHE A 61 -2.38 11.95 0.92
CA PHE A 61 -3.38 11.56 1.92
C PHE A 61 -2.91 10.38 2.76
N ILE A 62 -2.42 9.32 2.11
CA ILE A 62 -1.90 8.12 2.78
C ILE A 62 -0.75 8.49 3.72
N LYS A 63 0.24 9.26 3.24
CA LYS A 63 1.38 9.70 4.04
C LYS A 63 0.95 10.51 5.27
N ASN A 64 0.02 11.44 5.10
CA ASN A 64 -0.42 12.34 6.17
C ASN A 64 -1.30 11.66 7.22
N ASN A 65 -1.94 10.54 6.87
CA ASN A 65 -2.81 9.78 7.78
C ASN A 65 -2.18 8.45 8.23
N ALA A 66 -0.97 8.14 7.77
CA ALA A 66 -0.21 6.99 8.26
C ALA A 66 0.13 7.22 9.74
N SER A 67 -0.08 6.17 10.54
CA SER A 67 0.21 6.21 11.97
C SER A 67 1.66 5.83 12.23
N VAL A 68 2.28 6.46 13.23
CA VAL A 68 3.67 6.19 13.61
C VAL A 68 3.82 4.81 14.26
N ASP A 69 2.79 4.37 14.99
CA ASP A 69 2.82 3.14 15.81
C ASP A 69 2.21 1.92 15.11
N GLN A 70 1.91 2.04 13.81
CA GLN A 70 1.33 0.96 13.02
C GLN A 70 2.04 0.85 11.68
N GLN A 71 2.50 -0.35 11.34
CA GLN A 71 3.07 -0.60 10.02
C GLN A 71 1.99 -0.43 8.94
N LEU A 72 2.31 0.35 7.91
CA LEU A 72 1.48 0.52 6.71
C LEU A 72 2.19 -0.13 5.52
N ILE A 73 1.48 -0.99 4.80
CA ILE A 73 1.94 -1.63 3.57
C ILE A 73 1.03 -1.18 2.44
N VAL A 74 1.61 -0.63 1.39
CA VAL A 74 0.89 -0.18 0.20
C VAL A 74 1.48 -0.89 -1.02
N SER A 75 0.63 -1.46 -1.86
CA SER A 75 1.04 -2.00 -3.14
C SER A 75 0.53 -1.14 -4.30
N ILE A 76 1.38 -0.98 -5.32
CA ILE A 76 1.06 -0.28 -6.56
C ILE A 76 1.52 -1.11 -7.74
N ALA A 77 0.79 -1.07 -8.84
CA ALA A 77 1.27 -1.59 -10.11
C ALA A 77 2.34 -0.65 -10.67
N ASP A 78 3.57 -1.12 -10.77
CA ASP A 78 4.68 -0.39 -11.37
C ASP A 78 5.12 -1.05 -12.68
N SER A 79 5.32 -0.25 -13.73
CA SER A 79 5.72 -0.72 -15.04
C SER A 79 6.71 0.25 -15.66
N LYS A 80 7.62 -0.23 -16.53
CA LYS A 80 8.57 0.62 -17.25
C LYS A 80 7.92 1.70 -18.14
N SER A 81 6.65 1.53 -18.49
CA SER A 81 5.89 2.53 -19.26
C SER A 81 5.26 3.61 -18.39
N ASN A 82 5.27 3.48 -17.06
CA ASN A 82 4.74 4.51 -16.18
C ASN A 82 5.67 5.73 -16.17
N ALA A 83 5.11 6.93 -16.24
CA ALA A 83 5.87 8.17 -16.10
C ALA A 83 6.56 8.28 -14.73
N ASN A 84 5.93 7.73 -13.70
CA ASN A 84 6.42 7.72 -12.33
C ASN A 84 6.58 6.28 -11.84
N SER A 85 7.73 5.98 -11.23
CA SER A 85 8.02 4.69 -10.60
C SER A 85 7.72 4.72 -9.10
N ALA A 86 7.72 3.55 -8.44
CA ALA A 86 7.64 3.46 -6.98
C ALA A 86 8.76 4.28 -6.29
N ALA A 87 9.97 4.31 -6.87
CA ALA A 87 11.08 5.12 -6.36
C ALA A 87 10.79 6.62 -6.46
N THR A 88 10.23 7.06 -7.58
CA THR A 88 9.83 8.46 -7.80
C THR A 88 8.76 8.89 -6.79
N TYR A 89 7.77 8.04 -6.55
CA TYR A 89 6.74 8.31 -5.54
C TYR A 89 7.30 8.33 -4.12
N ASN A 90 8.23 7.44 -3.77
CA ASN A 90 8.89 7.43 -2.46
C ASN A 90 9.68 8.72 -2.21
N GLU A 91 10.44 9.18 -3.20
CA GLU A 91 11.17 10.44 -3.12
C GLU A 91 10.22 11.63 -2.95
N LYS A 92 9.17 11.70 -3.78
CA LYS A 92 8.25 12.84 -3.81
C LYS A 92 7.36 12.92 -2.56
N HIS A 93 6.83 11.79 -2.11
CA HIS A 93 5.78 11.76 -1.07
C HIS A 93 6.29 11.30 0.28
N PHE A 94 7.26 10.39 0.33
CA PHE A 94 7.70 9.74 1.57
C PHE A 94 9.13 10.13 1.98
N ASN A 95 9.73 11.14 1.32
CA ASN A 95 11.09 11.61 1.62
C ASN A 95 12.14 10.49 1.59
N LYS A 96 11.96 9.47 0.74
CA LYS A 96 12.81 8.25 0.68
C LYS A 96 12.80 7.37 1.93
N ASN A 97 11.86 7.60 2.85
CA ASN A 97 11.76 6.81 4.08
C ASN A 97 10.98 5.50 3.91
N ALA A 98 10.16 5.36 2.86
CA ALA A 98 9.46 4.11 2.62
C ALA A 98 10.44 3.02 2.16
N LYS A 99 10.27 1.81 2.71
CA LYS A 99 11.00 0.62 2.23
C LYS A 99 10.31 0.10 0.98
N LEU A 100 11.07 -0.05 -0.11
CA LEU A 100 10.55 -0.47 -1.39
C LEU A 100 10.86 -1.95 -1.62
N ILE A 101 9.82 -2.73 -1.88
CA ILE A 101 9.93 -4.13 -2.29
C ILE A 101 9.42 -4.20 -3.73
N CYS A 102 10.34 -4.32 -4.68
CA CYS A 102 10.00 -4.40 -6.10
C CYS A 102 9.99 -5.86 -6.55
N ILE A 103 8.80 -6.41 -6.80
CA ILE A 103 8.65 -7.78 -7.27
C ILE A 103 8.83 -7.79 -8.79
N GLY A 104 9.85 -8.50 -9.30
CA GLY A 104 10.06 -8.65 -10.73
C GLY A 104 10.78 -7.52 -11.45
N ASN A 105 11.45 -6.63 -10.70
CA ASN A 105 12.24 -5.52 -11.24
C ASN A 105 11.50 -4.71 -12.31
N ASN A 106 10.19 -4.50 -12.13
CA ASN A 106 9.30 -3.76 -13.05
C ASN A 106 9.30 -4.28 -14.50
N THR A 107 9.76 -5.52 -14.72
CA THR A 107 9.93 -6.13 -16.06
C THR A 107 9.20 -7.46 -16.18
N LYS A 108 9.16 -8.23 -15.09
CA LYS A 108 8.62 -9.58 -15.07
C LYS A 108 7.22 -9.59 -14.49
N LYS A 109 6.26 -10.17 -15.22
CA LYS A 109 4.83 -10.21 -14.85
C LYS A 109 4.44 -11.36 -13.89
N ARG A 110 5.30 -12.36 -13.69
CA ARG A 110 5.01 -13.58 -12.90
C ARG A 110 6.13 -13.97 -11.93
N SER A 111 6.88 -12.98 -11.48
CA SER A 111 8.10 -13.16 -10.67
C SER A 111 7.84 -13.90 -9.36
N PHE A 112 6.64 -13.73 -8.79
CA PHE A 112 6.24 -14.39 -7.56
C PHE A 112 6.08 -15.91 -7.70
N LEU A 113 5.85 -16.39 -8.92
CA LEU A 113 5.70 -17.81 -9.23
C LEU A 113 6.92 -18.38 -9.96
N GLU A 114 8.03 -17.63 -9.99
CA GLU A 114 9.28 -18.15 -10.53
C GLU A 114 9.77 -19.31 -9.66
N LYS A 115 10.35 -20.33 -10.31
CA LYS A 115 10.92 -21.46 -9.59
C LYS A 115 12.02 -20.91 -8.70
N TYR A 116 11.87 -21.14 -7.40
CA TYR A 116 12.87 -20.76 -6.42
C TYR A 116 14.22 -21.41 -6.76
N ASN A 117 15.27 -20.59 -6.69
CA ASN A 117 16.63 -20.91 -7.15
C ASN A 117 17.60 -21.20 -6.00
N GLY A 118 17.14 -21.19 -4.74
CA GLY A 118 17.99 -21.45 -3.57
C GLY A 118 18.73 -20.23 -3.02
N GLU A 119 18.49 -19.02 -3.54
CA GLU A 119 19.25 -17.81 -3.15
C GLU A 119 19.04 -17.35 -1.70
N PHE A 120 18.07 -17.92 -0.97
CA PHE A 120 17.72 -17.50 0.39
C PHE A 120 17.61 -18.67 1.37
N GLU A 121 18.23 -19.83 1.08
CA GLU A 121 18.05 -21.05 1.88
C GLU A 121 18.52 -20.85 3.32
N ASP A 122 19.68 -20.21 3.50
CA ASP A 122 20.23 -19.91 4.83
C ASP A 122 19.25 -19.11 5.71
N TYR A 123 18.52 -18.14 5.13
CA TYR A 123 17.53 -17.34 5.86
C TYR A 123 16.25 -18.13 6.15
N ILE A 124 15.86 -19.03 5.26
CA ILE A 124 14.71 -19.93 5.47
C ILE A 124 15.05 -20.86 6.63
N ASP A 125 16.24 -21.46 6.62
CA ASP A 125 16.72 -22.36 7.67
C ASP A 125 16.79 -21.63 9.01
N GLU A 126 17.39 -20.44 9.08
CA GLU A 126 17.41 -19.60 10.28
C GLU A 126 15.99 -19.30 10.80
N THR A 127 15.07 -18.94 9.89
CA THR A 127 13.67 -18.66 10.27
C THR A 127 12.99 -19.90 10.85
N MET A 128 13.22 -21.07 10.25
CA MET A 128 12.64 -22.33 10.71
C MET A 128 13.26 -22.78 12.05
N GLU A 129 14.53 -22.50 12.30
CA GLU A 129 15.17 -22.70 13.61
C GLU A 129 14.56 -21.80 14.70
N ILE A 130 14.20 -20.56 14.38
CA ILE A 130 13.53 -19.65 15.33
C ILE A 130 12.09 -20.09 15.62
N LEU A 131 11.42 -20.72 14.66
CA LEU A 131 10.04 -21.20 14.79
C LEU A 131 9.91 -22.59 15.43
N GLY A 132 11.01 -23.37 15.48
CA GLY A 132 11.09 -24.72 16.05
C GLY A 132 11.46 -24.75 17.53
#